data_AF-A0AAD5UXW2-F1
#
_entry.id   AF-A0AAD5UXW2-F1
#
_cell.length_a   1.000
_cell.length_b   1.000
_cell.length_c   1.000
_cell.angle_alpha   90.00
_cell.angle_beta   90.00
_cell.angle_gamma   90.00
#
_symmetry.space_group_name_H-M   'P 1'
#
loop_
_entity.id
_entity.type
_entity.pdbx_description
1 polymer ?
#
loop_
_entity_poly.entity_id
_entity_poly.type
_entity_poly.pdbx_seq_one_letter_code
_entity_poly.pdbx_strand_id
1 'polypeptide(L)'
;MEVVAIRPINQGEELTIPYLDIALPYETRTIALQSNYGFRCECTLCQSCEKIYPVPDLPKDPKKLELLEASLRNLTLDRSQNSVSLKEGHFDIPTMPPELYPLLHSSYLPTLSEAFSKASHGTSYDIALSKGLTLLALYILIYPSNFPLIGLHALELCKVSWNAATAASYQNRESRGFEELAQSYVKLARDVSEIYGVEGDPPGSIESIRGMRLEIEGVFDGGGQSYHDEIREMTEMMRRFGP
;
A
#
# COMPACT_ATOMS: atom_id res chain seq x y z
N MET A 1 15.28 -11.33 14.59
CA MET A 1 15.32 -10.16 13.69
C MET A 1 15.96 -10.63 12.42
N GLU A 2 15.23 -10.53 11.31
CA GLU A 2 15.70 -10.97 9.99
C GLU A 2 15.95 -9.76 9.10
N VAL A 3 16.96 -9.86 8.24
CA VAL A 3 17.29 -8.83 7.25
C VAL A 3 17.14 -9.46 5.87
N VAL A 4 16.23 -8.91 5.08
CA VAL A 4 15.88 -9.43 3.76
C VAL A 4 16.21 -8.35 2.72
N ALA A 5 16.85 -8.76 1.63
CA ALA A 5 17.10 -7.87 0.50
C ALA A 5 15.79 -7.65 -0.26
N ILE A 6 15.36 -6.40 -0.47
CA ILE A 6 14.12 -6.06 -1.21
C ILE A 6 14.34 -5.83 -2.71
N ARG A 7 15.58 -6.01 -3.17
CA ARG A 7 16.00 -5.93 -4.58
C ARG A 7 17.30 -6.72 -4.80
N PRO A 8 17.68 -7.03 -6.04
CA PRO A 8 19.01 -7.57 -6.34
C PRO A 8 20.13 -6.67 -5.83
N ILE A 9 21.20 -7.28 -5.31
CA ILE A 9 22.39 -6.61 -4.75
C ILE A 9 23.62 -7.18 -5.45
N ASN A 10 24.44 -6.31 -6.03
CA ASN A 10 25.66 -6.72 -6.72
C ASN A 10 26.80 -7.00 -5.74
N GLN A 11 27.78 -7.81 -6.15
CA GLN A 11 28.98 -8.03 -5.34
C GLN A 11 29.74 -6.71 -5.12
N GLY A 12 30.05 -6.42 -3.86
CA GLY A 12 30.75 -5.19 -3.46
C GLY A 12 29.83 -3.97 -3.29
N GLU A 13 28.52 -4.13 -3.52
CA GLU A 13 27.54 -3.10 -3.24
C GLU A 13 27.29 -2.94 -1.74
N GLU A 14 27.14 -1.71 -1.28
CA GLU A 14 26.83 -1.41 0.12
C GLU A 14 25.41 -1.86 0.49
N LEU A 15 25.29 -2.56 1.62
CA LEU A 15 24.00 -2.92 2.20
C LEU A 15 23.45 -1.75 3.00
N THR A 16 22.26 -1.28 2.67
CA THR A 16 21.64 -0.13 3.34
C THR A 16 20.25 -0.49 3.89
N ILE A 17 19.91 0.08 5.04
CA ILE A 17 18.56 0.03 5.64
C ILE A 17 18.14 1.47 6.00
N PRO A 18 16.85 1.81 5.91
CA PRO A 18 16.37 3.12 6.31
C PRO A 18 16.35 3.23 7.85
N TYR A 19 16.96 4.28 8.41
CA TYR A 19 16.93 4.55 9.85
C TYR A 19 15.66 5.28 10.30
N LEU A 20 14.94 5.86 9.34
CA LEU A 20 13.74 6.65 9.52
C LEU A 20 12.70 6.16 8.50
N ASP A 21 11.44 6.45 8.76
CA ASP A 21 10.41 6.25 7.74
C ASP A 21 10.70 7.11 6.51
N ILE A 22 10.72 6.46 5.34
CA ILE A 22 11.02 7.05 4.04
C ILE A 22 10.00 8.13 3.68
N ALA A 23 8.75 7.97 4.12
CA ALA A 23 7.66 8.90 3.84
C ALA A 23 7.68 10.19 4.69
N LEU A 24 8.59 10.31 5.66
CA LEU A 24 8.76 11.56 6.39
C LEU A 24 9.15 12.72 5.45
N PRO A 25 8.71 13.96 5.69
CA PRO A 25 9.13 15.11 4.89
C PRO A 25 10.65 15.27 4.86
N TYR A 26 11.18 15.79 3.74
CA TYR A 26 12.62 15.97 3.53
C TYR A 26 13.33 16.72 4.66
N GLU A 27 12.74 17.82 5.11
CA GLU A 27 13.27 18.62 6.21
C GLU A 27 13.32 17.79 7.51
N THR A 28 12.24 17.07 7.83
CA THR A 28 12.16 16.18 9.01
C THR A 28 13.23 15.09 8.96
N ARG A 29 13.42 14.43 7.80
CA ARG A 29 14.47 13.41 7.64
C ARG A 29 15.86 14.03 7.85
N THR A 30 16.12 15.19 7.25
CA THR A 30 17.43 15.84 7.32
C THR A 30 17.78 16.26 8.75
N ILE A 31 16.83 16.89 9.46
CA ILE A 31 17.01 17.28 10.86
C ILE A 31 17.25 16.05 11.73
N ALA A 32 16.42 15.02 11.62
CA ALA A 32 16.52 13.82 12.44
C ALA A 32 17.83 13.05 12.19
N LEU A 33 18.28 12.94 10.93
CA LEU A 33 19.56 12.30 10.62
C LEU A 33 20.75 13.09 11.16
N GLN A 34 20.71 14.42 11.03
CA GLN A 34 21.79 15.27 11.54
C GLN A 34 21.83 15.28 13.08
N SER A 35 20.67 15.36 13.75
CA SER A 35 20.60 15.44 15.21
C SER A 35 20.91 14.12 15.89
N ASN A 36 20.45 13.00 15.34
CA ASN A 36 20.52 11.69 16.00
C ASN A 36 21.73 10.87 15.55
N TYR A 37 22.21 11.08 14.32
CA TYR A 37 23.26 10.27 13.72
C TYR A 37 24.44 11.09 13.17
N GLY A 38 24.35 12.44 13.19
CA GLY A 38 25.47 13.32 12.86
C GLY A 38 25.82 13.42 11.37
N PHE A 39 24.93 13.01 10.46
CA PHE A 39 25.19 13.06 9.02
C PHE A 39 24.03 13.65 8.22
N ARG A 40 24.37 14.15 7.02
CA ARG A 40 23.41 14.55 5.98
C ARG A 40 23.29 13.43 4.96
N CYS A 41 22.06 13.01 4.67
CA CYS A 41 21.81 11.97 3.67
C CYS A 41 21.88 12.53 2.24
N GLU A 42 22.61 11.84 1.37
CA GLU A 42 22.82 12.21 -0.03
C GLU A 42 22.16 11.23 -1.01
N CYS A 43 21.20 10.41 -0.55
CA CYS A 43 20.51 9.47 -1.43
C CYS A 43 19.68 10.19 -2.52
N THR A 44 19.35 9.46 -3.58
CA THR A 44 18.56 9.97 -4.72
C THR A 44 17.24 10.62 -4.31
N LEU A 45 16.57 10.07 -3.30
CA LEU A 45 15.35 10.62 -2.72
C LEU A 45 15.60 12.01 -2.09
N CYS A 46 16.60 12.12 -1.21
CA CYS A 46 16.95 13.38 -0.56
C CYS A 46 17.37 14.45 -1.56
N GLN A 47 18.20 14.10 -2.55
CA GLN A 47 18.61 15.03 -3.61
C GLN A 47 17.43 15.52 -4.47
N SER A 48 16.43 14.65 -4.70
CA SER A 48 15.25 15.01 -5.49
C SER A 48 14.29 15.88 -4.68
N CYS A 49 14.02 15.52 -3.43
CA CYS A 49 13.18 16.33 -2.56
C CYS A 49 13.80 17.71 -2.28
N GLU A 50 15.14 17.83 -2.20
CA GLU A 50 15.81 19.11 -2.02
C GLU A 50 15.50 20.09 -3.17
N LYS A 51 15.41 19.60 -4.41
CA LYS A 51 15.06 20.42 -5.58
C LYS A 51 13.60 20.86 -5.59
N ILE A 52 12.73 20.11 -4.91
CA ILE A 52 11.29 20.38 -4.83
C ILE A 52 10.99 21.29 -3.63
N TYR A 53 11.86 21.32 -2.62
CA TYR A 53 11.66 22.08 -1.39
C TYR A 53 11.78 23.61 -1.61
N PRO A 54 10.86 24.43 -1.08
CA PRO A 54 9.68 24.06 -0.29
C PRO A 54 8.59 23.41 -1.17
N VAL A 55 8.00 22.32 -0.67
CA VAL A 55 6.94 21.59 -1.39
C VAL A 55 5.73 22.51 -1.60
N PRO A 56 5.16 22.60 -2.82
CA PRO A 56 3.99 23.44 -3.07
C PRO A 56 2.78 23.08 -2.19
N ASP A 57 1.98 24.09 -1.86
CA ASP A 57 0.72 23.89 -1.12
C ASP A 57 -0.26 23.00 -1.88
N LEU A 58 -1.04 22.23 -1.13
CA LEU A 58 -2.17 21.48 -1.68
C LEU A 58 -3.21 22.42 -2.33
N PRO A 59 -3.83 22.00 -3.46
CA PRO A 59 -4.92 22.76 -4.05
C PRO A 59 -6.08 22.93 -3.06
N LYS A 60 -6.56 24.16 -2.91
CA LYS A 60 -7.76 24.47 -2.08
C LYS A 60 -9.06 23.99 -2.72
N ASP A 61 -9.06 23.78 -4.04
CA ASP A 61 -10.20 23.30 -4.80
C ASP A 61 -10.24 21.76 -4.73
N PRO A 62 -11.29 21.15 -4.12
CA PRO A 62 -11.41 19.70 -4.00
C PRO A 62 -11.36 18.98 -5.35
N LYS A 63 -11.91 19.58 -6.42
CA LYS A 63 -11.91 18.95 -7.75
C LYS A 63 -10.50 18.87 -8.33
N LYS A 64 -9.67 19.89 -8.07
CA LYS A 64 -8.26 19.85 -8.48
C LYS A 64 -7.51 18.78 -7.71
N LEU A 65 -7.77 18.64 -6.42
CA LEU A 65 -7.15 17.58 -5.62
C LEU A 65 -7.55 16.20 -6.14
N GLU A 66 -8.83 15.96 -6.41
CA GLU A 66 -9.32 14.71 -7.01
C GLU A 66 -8.65 14.38 -8.35
N LEU A 67 -8.40 15.40 -9.19
CA LEU A 67 -7.68 15.23 -10.45
C LEU A 67 -6.21 14.84 -10.22
N LEU A 68 -5.52 15.45 -9.25
CA LEU A 68 -4.16 15.06 -8.89
C LEU A 68 -4.11 13.62 -8.36
N GLU A 69 -5.05 13.24 -7.50
CA GLU A 69 -5.19 11.87 -6.99
C GLU A 69 -5.42 10.87 -8.13
N ALA A 70 -6.26 11.21 -9.11
CA ALA A 70 -6.48 10.39 -10.28
C ALA A 70 -5.21 10.24 -11.14
N SER A 71 -4.48 11.34 -11.37
CA SER A 71 -3.21 11.32 -12.10
C SER A 71 -2.15 10.49 -11.38
N LEU A 72 -2.04 10.59 -10.05
CA LEU A 72 -1.13 9.76 -9.25
C LEU A 72 -1.44 8.27 -9.39
N ARG A 73 -2.72 7.89 -9.30
CA ARG A 73 -3.15 6.49 -9.50
C ARG A 73 -2.81 6.00 -10.91
N ASN A 74 -3.06 6.81 -11.95
CA ASN A 74 -2.76 6.45 -13.35
C ASN A 74 -1.26 6.38 -13.66
N LEU A 75 -0.45 7.08 -12.87
CA LEU A 75 1.00 7.04 -12.99
C LEU A 75 1.56 5.70 -12.51
N THR A 76 1.05 5.19 -11.39
CA THR A 76 1.67 4.06 -10.65
C THR A 76 0.94 2.73 -10.81
N LEU A 77 -0.33 2.75 -11.19
CA LEU A 77 -1.20 1.57 -11.23
C LEU A 77 -1.81 1.36 -12.62
N ASP A 78 -1.86 0.11 -13.03
CA ASP A 78 -2.70 -0.34 -14.14
C ASP A 78 -4.05 -0.80 -13.59
N ARG A 79 -5.13 -0.21 -14.09
CA ARG A 79 -6.48 -0.41 -13.56
C ARG A 79 -7.45 -0.86 -14.65
N SER A 80 -8.15 -1.95 -14.38
CA SER A 80 -9.40 -2.30 -15.04
C SER A 80 -10.57 -2.08 -14.09
N GLN A 81 -11.80 -2.38 -14.51
CA GLN A 81 -13.00 -2.19 -13.67
C GLN A 81 -12.87 -2.92 -12.31
N ASN A 82 -12.34 -4.15 -12.31
CA ASN A 82 -12.28 -5.01 -11.13
C ASN A 82 -10.88 -5.56 -10.82
N SER A 83 -9.83 -4.96 -11.38
CA SER A 83 -8.45 -5.40 -11.13
C SER A 83 -7.51 -4.22 -10.99
N VAL A 84 -6.57 -4.35 -10.06
CA VAL A 84 -5.46 -3.43 -9.85
C VAL A 84 -4.15 -4.20 -9.94
N SER A 85 -3.18 -3.66 -10.69
CA SER A 85 -1.80 -4.13 -10.69
C SER A 85 -0.83 -2.95 -10.69
N LEU A 86 0.43 -3.21 -10.35
CA LEU A 86 1.49 -2.23 -10.56
C LEU A 86 1.67 -2.03 -12.06
N LYS A 87 1.88 -0.78 -12.45
CA LYS A 87 2.31 -0.47 -13.80
C LYS A 87 3.74 -0.93 -14.01
N GLU A 88 4.10 -1.35 -15.22
CA GLU A 88 5.49 -1.67 -15.53
C GLU A 88 6.35 -0.39 -15.51
N GLY A 89 7.45 -0.43 -14.75
CA GLY A 89 8.40 0.68 -14.66
C GLY A 89 8.87 0.95 -13.23
N HIS A 90 9.94 1.74 -13.12
CA HIS A 90 10.37 2.29 -11.84
C HIS A 90 9.71 3.66 -11.66
N PHE A 91 8.90 3.81 -10.61
CA PHE A 91 8.26 5.08 -10.26
C PHE A 91 8.91 5.62 -9.00
N ASP A 92 9.43 6.83 -9.09
CA ASP A 92 10.09 7.50 -7.98
C ASP A 92 9.88 9.02 -8.07
N ILE A 93 10.27 9.71 -7.01
CA ILE A 93 10.19 11.18 -6.97
C ILE A 93 10.96 11.85 -8.14
N PRO A 94 12.18 11.41 -8.54
CA PRO A 94 12.85 11.95 -9.72
C PRO A 94 12.03 11.91 -11.02
N THR A 95 11.19 10.90 -11.22
CA THR A 95 10.36 10.70 -12.42
C THR A 95 8.95 11.26 -12.28
N MET A 96 8.60 11.80 -11.10
CA MET A 96 7.28 12.35 -10.81
C MET A 96 7.01 13.64 -11.61
N PRO A 97 5.87 13.75 -12.30
CA PRO A 97 5.46 14.98 -12.95
C PRO A 97 5.30 16.15 -11.95
N PRO A 98 5.79 17.37 -12.26
CA PRO A 98 5.75 18.51 -11.33
C PRO A 98 4.36 18.89 -10.82
N GLU A 99 3.31 18.63 -11.60
CA GLU A 99 1.93 18.88 -11.18
C GLU A 99 1.50 18.04 -9.97
N LEU A 100 2.17 16.92 -9.71
CA LEU A 100 1.88 16.05 -8.58
C LEU A 100 2.65 16.45 -7.31
N TYR A 101 3.67 17.31 -7.38
CA TYR A 101 4.48 17.72 -6.22
C TYR A 101 3.67 18.18 -4.99
N PRO A 102 2.49 18.84 -5.11
CA PRO A 102 1.67 19.15 -3.95
C PRO A 102 1.28 17.93 -3.09
N LEU A 103 1.21 16.72 -3.68
CA LEU A 103 0.90 15.49 -2.95
C LEU A 103 2.05 15.03 -2.04
N LEU A 104 3.25 15.62 -2.17
CA LEU A 104 4.37 15.41 -1.25
C LEU A 104 4.32 16.35 -0.03
N HIS A 105 3.30 17.21 0.07
CA HIS A 105 3.16 18.15 1.18
C HIS A 105 2.98 17.38 2.50
N SER A 106 3.60 17.87 3.58
CA SER A 106 3.71 17.16 4.86
C SER A 106 2.37 16.80 5.51
N SER A 107 1.32 17.56 5.22
CA SER A 107 -0.03 17.30 5.70
C SER A 107 -0.80 16.27 4.86
N TYR A 108 -0.39 15.98 3.62
CA TYR A 108 -1.22 15.21 2.69
C TYR A 108 -1.32 13.74 3.08
N LEU A 109 -0.17 13.07 3.22
CA LEU A 109 -0.12 11.65 3.56
C LEU A 109 -0.86 11.32 4.88
N PRO A 110 -0.63 12.06 6.00
CA PRO A 110 -1.40 11.82 7.23
C PRO A 110 -2.91 12.00 7.03
N THR A 111 -3.33 13.06 6.35
CA THR A 111 -4.75 13.34 6.08
C THR A 111 -5.39 12.23 5.25
N LEU A 112 -4.70 11.76 4.21
CA LEU A 112 -5.15 10.68 3.33
C LEU A 112 -5.26 9.35 4.09
N SER A 113 -4.26 9.04 4.90
CA SER A 113 -4.22 7.83 5.75
C SER A 113 -5.35 7.83 6.79
N GLU A 114 -5.60 8.96 7.45
CA GLU A 114 -6.70 9.10 8.40
C GLU A 114 -8.07 8.94 7.71
N ALA A 115 -8.24 9.57 6.55
CA ALA A 115 -9.46 9.44 5.75
C ALA A 115 -9.72 7.98 5.32
N PHE A 116 -8.68 7.27 4.88
CA PHE A 116 -8.77 5.85 4.57
C PHE A 116 -9.13 5.02 5.80
N SER A 117 -8.40 5.17 6.92
CA SER A 117 -8.64 4.42 8.15
C SER A 117 -10.08 4.61 8.66
N LYS A 118 -10.57 5.85 8.68
CA LYS A 118 -11.95 6.13 9.09
C LYS A 118 -12.98 5.46 8.18
N ALA A 119 -12.74 5.43 6.87
CA ALA A 119 -13.65 4.85 5.90
C ALA A 119 -13.61 3.31 5.88
N SER A 120 -12.43 2.70 6.08
CA SER A 120 -12.22 1.25 5.98
C SER A 120 -12.90 0.44 7.09
N HIS A 121 -13.20 1.07 8.22
CA HIS A 121 -13.96 0.48 9.33
C HIS A 121 -15.48 0.72 9.24
N GLY A 122 -15.93 1.54 8.30
CA GLY A 122 -17.35 1.86 8.11
C GLY A 122 -18.00 1.09 6.96
N THR A 123 -19.16 1.58 6.51
CA THR A 123 -19.89 1.06 5.34
C THR A 123 -19.62 1.86 4.07
N SER A 124 -18.76 2.88 4.13
CA SER A 124 -18.42 3.77 3.00
C SER A 124 -17.29 3.18 2.16
N TYR A 125 -17.53 1.99 1.61
CA TYR A 125 -16.52 1.22 0.89
C TYR A 125 -15.99 1.93 -0.36
N ASP A 126 -16.81 2.71 -1.04
CA ASP A 126 -16.43 3.54 -2.18
C ASP A 126 -15.35 4.57 -1.81
N ILE A 127 -15.54 5.26 -0.68
CA ILE A 127 -14.58 6.23 -0.15
C ILE A 127 -13.31 5.50 0.30
N ALA A 128 -13.47 4.40 1.04
CA ALA A 128 -12.34 3.60 1.53
C ALA A 128 -11.47 3.08 0.38
N LEU A 129 -12.07 2.50 -0.65
CA LEU A 129 -11.34 2.00 -1.82
C LEU A 129 -10.70 3.14 -2.60
N SER A 130 -11.38 4.28 -2.78
CA SER A 130 -10.81 5.43 -3.50
C SER A 130 -9.58 6.00 -2.77
N LYS A 131 -9.69 6.22 -1.45
CA LYS A 131 -8.60 6.79 -0.64
C LYS A 131 -7.47 5.80 -0.38
N GLY A 132 -7.79 4.54 -0.11
CA GLY A 132 -6.79 3.47 0.00
C GLY A 132 -6.02 3.29 -1.31
N LEU A 133 -6.69 3.35 -2.46
CA LEU A 133 -6.00 3.22 -3.74
C LEU A 133 -5.06 4.40 -4.03
N THR A 134 -5.44 5.63 -3.66
CA THR A 134 -4.54 6.78 -3.72
C THR A 134 -3.36 6.62 -2.77
N LEU A 135 -3.60 6.08 -1.57
CA LEU A 135 -2.55 5.85 -0.57
C LEU A 135 -1.55 4.79 -1.05
N LEU A 136 -2.04 3.69 -1.62
CA LEU A 136 -1.22 2.68 -2.29
C LEU A 136 -0.36 3.28 -3.39
N ALA A 137 -0.96 4.09 -4.27
CA ALA A 137 -0.26 4.79 -5.34
C ALA A 137 0.86 5.71 -4.80
N LEU A 138 0.60 6.40 -3.68
CA LEU A 138 1.61 7.23 -3.02
C LEU A 138 2.72 6.38 -2.37
N TYR A 139 2.38 5.24 -1.79
CA TYR A 139 3.37 4.31 -1.23
C TYR A 139 4.29 3.74 -2.29
N ILE A 140 3.76 3.36 -3.46
CA ILE A 140 4.54 2.87 -4.60
C ILE A 140 5.54 3.93 -5.08
N LEU A 141 5.19 5.21 -5.01
CA LEU A 141 6.04 6.32 -5.42
C LEU A 141 7.15 6.64 -4.41
N ILE A 142 6.85 6.52 -3.12
CA ILE A 142 7.75 6.95 -2.04
C ILE A 142 8.67 5.82 -1.58
N TYR A 143 8.14 4.61 -1.43
CA TYR A 143 8.88 3.47 -0.93
C TYR A 143 9.53 2.70 -2.08
N PRO A 144 10.72 2.11 -1.87
CA PRO A 144 11.31 1.21 -2.85
C PRO A 144 10.36 0.07 -3.22
N SER A 145 10.54 -0.51 -4.40
CA SER A 145 9.83 -1.73 -4.79
C SER A 145 9.98 -2.81 -3.71
N ASN A 146 8.92 -3.58 -3.49
CA ASN A 146 8.89 -4.69 -2.53
C ASN A 146 9.03 -4.27 -1.05
N PHE A 147 8.86 -2.98 -0.75
CA PHE A 147 8.81 -2.52 0.62
C PHE A 147 7.54 -3.08 1.31
N PRO A 148 7.66 -3.72 2.50
CA PRO A 148 6.56 -4.48 3.11
C PRO A 148 5.28 -3.67 3.36
N LEU A 149 5.38 -2.35 3.58
CA LEU A 149 4.20 -1.49 3.75
C LEU A 149 3.29 -1.48 2.50
N ILE A 150 3.85 -1.60 1.29
CA ILE A 150 3.06 -1.67 0.06
C ILE A 150 2.19 -2.93 0.06
N GLY A 151 2.79 -4.08 0.41
CA GLY A 151 2.09 -5.36 0.46
C GLY A 151 1.05 -5.40 1.58
N LEU A 152 1.40 -4.88 2.77
CA LEU A 152 0.47 -4.77 3.88
C LEU A 152 -0.76 -3.91 3.52
N HIS A 153 -0.53 -2.76 2.89
CA HIS A 153 -1.62 -1.88 2.49
C HIS A 153 -2.49 -2.48 1.37
N ALA A 154 -1.90 -3.26 0.46
CA ALA A 154 -2.68 -4.06 -0.48
C ALA A 154 -3.58 -5.07 0.24
N LEU A 155 -3.12 -5.73 1.32
CA LEU A 155 -3.98 -6.61 2.13
C LEU A 155 -5.11 -5.85 2.84
N GLU A 156 -4.88 -4.61 3.29
CA GLU A 156 -5.95 -3.77 3.84
C GLU A 156 -7.02 -3.46 2.78
N LEU A 157 -6.61 -3.14 1.54
CA LEU A 157 -7.51 -2.93 0.41
C LEU A 157 -8.26 -4.21 0.01
N CYS A 158 -7.60 -5.37 0.10
CA CYS A 158 -8.26 -6.67 -0.05
C CYS A 158 -9.40 -6.82 0.96
N LYS A 159 -9.12 -6.61 2.25
CA LYS A 159 -10.13 -6.69 3.31
C LYS A 159 -11.31 -5.74 3.07
N VAL A 160 -11.04 -4.49 2.68
CA VAL A 160 -12.10 -3.52 2.37
C VAL A 160 -12.96 -4.02 1.20
N SER A 161 -12.34 -4.55 0.14
CA SER A 161 -13.04 -5.10 -1.02
C SER A 161 -13.88 -6.31 -0.64
N TRP A 162 -13.34 -7.22 0.17
CA TRP A 162 -14.06 -8.40 0.66
C TRP A 162 -15.26 -8.03 1.53
N ASN A 163 -15.10 -7.06 2.43
CA ASN A 163 -16.20 -6.56 3.25
C ASN A 163 -17.30 -5.92 2.39
N ALA A 164 -16.93 -5.20 1.33
CA ALA A 164 -17.86 -4.65 0.36
C ALA A 164 -18.62 -5.74 -0.40
N ALA A 165 -17.93 -6.78 -0.87
CA ALA A 165 -18.53 -7.96 -1.49
C ALA A 165 -19.55 -8.63 -0.56
N THR A 166 -19.14 -8.91 0.67
CA THR A 166 -19.97 -9.54 1.71
C THR A 166 -21.22 -8.70 2.00
N ALA A 167 -21.07 -7.39 2.17
CA ALA A 167 -22.19 -6.48 2.38
C ALA A 167 -23.15 -6.43 1.19
N ALA A 168 -22.63 -6.47 -0.05
CA ALA A 168 -23.44 -6.55 -1.26
C ALA A 168 -24.24 -7.86 -1.33
N SER A 169 -23.60 -9.00 -1.02
CA SER A 169 -24.24 -10.32 -0.99
C SER A 169 -25.38 -10.38 0.03
N TYR A 170 -25.18 -9.86 1.25
CA TYR A 170 -26.26 -9.76 2.26
C TYR A 170 -27.46 -8.91 1.80
N GLN A 171 -27.22 -7.95 0.91
CA GLN A 171 -28.26 -7.09 0.34
C GLN A 171 -28.82 -7.63 -1.00
N ASN A 172 -28.44 -8.84 -1.42
CA ASN A 172 -28.76 -9.42 -2.72
C ASN A 172 -28.36 -8.51 -3.91
N ARG A 173 -27.23 -7.81 -3.79
CA ARG A 173 -26.63 -7.00 -4.85
C ARG A 173 -25.46 -7.75 -5.48
N GLU A 174 -25.04 -7.30 -6.65
CA GLU A 174 -23.86 -7.85 -7.35
C GLU A 174 -22.59 -7.64 -6.51
N SER A 175 -21.95 -8.74 -6.09
CA SER A 175 -20.72 -8.76 -5.28
C SER A 175 -19.45 -9.05 -6.09
N ARG A 176 -19.60 -9.68 -7.26
CA ARG A 176 -18.52 -10.24 -8.06
C ARG A 176 -17.38 -9.25 -8.37
N GLY A 177 -17.71 -8.00 -8.68
CA GLY A 177 -16.68 -6.98 -8.95
C GLY A 177 -15.79 -6.69 -7.75
N PHE A 178 -16.34 -6.72 -6.53
CA PHE A 178 -15.57 -6.54 -5.30
C PHE A 178 -14.73 -7.77 -4.95
N GLU A 179 -15.22 -8.97 -5.27
CA GLU A 179 -14.47 -10.23 -5.09
C GLU A 179 -13.24 -10.29 -6.01
N GLU A 180 -13.42 -9.98 -7.30
CA GLU A 180 -12.33 -9.87 -8.29
C GLU A 180 -11.30 -8.82 -7.86
N LEU A 181 -11.77 -7.69 -7.31
CA LEU A 181 -10.90 -6.65 -6.81
C LEU A 181 -10.10 -7.11 -5.58
N ALA A 182 -10.73 -7.81 -4.63
CA ALA A 182 -10.05 -8.39 -3.48
C ALA A 182 -8.94 -9.36 -3.90
N GLN A 183 -9.23 -10.25 -4.86
CA GLN A 183 -8.23 -11.16 -5.43
C GLN A 183 -7.04 -10.41 -6.05
N SER A 184 -7.31 -9.33 -6.78
CA SER A 184 -6.24 -8.53 -7.40
C SER A 184 -5.30 -7.90 -6.35
N TYR A 185 -5.83 -7.48 -5.21
CA TYR A 185 -5.02 -6.94 -4.12
C TYR A 185 -4.21 -8.02 -3.37
N VAL A 186 -4.75 -9.22 -3.18
CA VAL A 186 -3.95 -10.34 -2.63
C VAL A 186 -2.82 -10.72 -3.57
N LYS A 187 -3.10 -10.77 -4.88
CA LYS A 187 -2.06 -10.99 -5.88
C LYS A 187 -0.98 -9.91 -5.79
N LEU A 188 -1.37 -8.64 -5.73
CA LEU A 188 -0.42 -7.54 -5.58
C LEU A 188 0.41 -7.66 -4.30
N ALA A 189 -0.22 -7.95 -3.15
CA ALA A 189 0.48 -8.14 -1.89
C ALA A 189 1.51 -9.27 -1.98
N ARG A 190 1.12 -10.39 -2.61
CA ARG A 190 2.02 -11.52 -2.85
C ARG A 190 3.18 -11.12 -3.75
N ASP A 191 2.92 -10.48 -4.88
CA ASP A 191 3.95 -10.10 -5.85
C ASP A 191 4.98 -9.13 -5.22
N VAL A 192 4.54 -8.22 -4.33
CA VAL A 192 5.42 -7.33 -3.55
C VAL A 192 6.20 -8.09 -2.47
N SER A 193 5.62 -9.13 -1.88
CA SER A 193 6.22 -9.94 -0.82
C SER A 193 6.96 -11.20 -1.32
N GLU A 194 6.99 -11.49 -2.62
CA GLU A 194 7.65 -12.69 -3.16
C GLU A 194 9.18 -12.64 -3.05
N ILE A 195 9.76 -11.48 -2.75
CA ILE A 195 11.20 -11.34 -2.50
C ILE A 195 11.63 -11.93 -1.14
N TYR A 196 10.68 -12.13 -0.22
CA TYR A 196 10.94 -12.96 0.95
C TYR A 196 11.09 -14.41 0.43
N GLY A 197 12.34 -14.85 0.29
CA GLY A 197 12.65 -16.26 0.01
C GLY A 197 12.05 -17.18 1.07
N VAL A 198 12.25 -18.49 0.93
CA VAL A 198 11.83 -19.44 1.99
C VAL A 198 12.54 -19.02 3.29
N GLU A 199 11.79 -18.45 4.24
CA GLU A 199 12.29 -18.05 5.56
C GLU A 199 13.11 -19.22 6.11
N GLY A 200 14.32 -18.94 6.59
CA GLY A 200 15.22 -19.96 7.09
C GLY A 200 14.77 -20.61 8.41
N ASP A 201 13.55 -20.36 8.90
CA ASP A 201 12.93 -20.93 10.10
C ASP A 201 11.39 -20.67 10.12
N PRO A 202 10.59 -21.27 11.04
CA PRO A 202 9.21 -21.70 10.79
C PRO A 202 8.19 -20.56 10.59
N PRO A 203 7.08 -20.88 9.92
CA PRO A 203 6.39 -20.00 8.99
C PRO A 203 5.42 -19.05 9.70
N GLY A 204 5.36 -17.79 9.28
CA GLY A 204 4.39 -16.85 9.86
C GLY A 204 3.92 -15.75 8.91
N SER A 205 4.83 -15.20 8.11
CA SER A 205 4.51 -14.07 7.21
C SER A 205 3.88 -14.56 5.90
N ILE A 206 4.52 -15.52 5.23
CA ILE A 206 4.04 -16.16 4.00
C ILE A 206 2.79 -17.00 4.26
N GLU A 207 2.63 -17.55 5.46
CA GLU A 207 1.43 -18.30 5.84
C GLU A 207 0.21 -17.42 6.03
N SER A 208 0.37 -16.17 6.44
CA SER A 208 -0.77 -15.24 6.51
C SER A 208 -1.26 -14.88 5.11
N ILE A 209 -0.34 -14.71 4.15
CA ILE A 209 -0.66 -14.50 2.73
C ILE A 209 -1.22 -15.78 2.10
N ARG A 210 -0.65 -16.95 2.39
CA ARG A 210 -1.17 -18.25 1.94
C ARG A 210 -2.52 -18.57 2.58
N GLY A 211 -2.73 -18.23 3.84
CA GLY A 211 -3.98 -18.40 4.58
C GLY A 211 -5.08 -17.55 3.95
N MET A 212 -4.84 -16.25 3.77
CA MET A 212 -5.77 -15.39 3.02
C MET A 212 -6.02 -15.91 1.60
N ARG A 213 -4.98 -16.40 0.91
CA ARG A 213 -5.15 -16.97 -0.44
C ARG A 213 -5.99 -18.25 -0.43
N LEU A 214 -5.74 -19.18 0.49
CA LEU A 214 -6.46 -20.45 0.62
C LEU A 214 -7.90 -20.25 1.10
N GLU A 215 -8.15 -19.26 1.96
CA GLU A 215 -9.51 -18.86 2.35
C GLU A 215 -10.25 -18.23 1.16
N ILE A 216 -9.62 -17.31 0.44
CA ILE A 216 -10.19 -16.71 -0.77
C ILE A 216 -10.46 -17.79 -1.83
N GLU A 217 -9.47 -18.64 -2.16
CA GLU A 217 -9.59 -19.73 -3.14
C GLU A 217 -10.60 -20.81 -2.70
N GLY A 218 -10.62 -21.19 -1.41
CA GLY A 218 -11.53 -22.18 -0.84
C GLY A 218 -12.99 -21.74 -0.80
N VAL A 219 -13.26 -20.44 -0.65
CA VAL A 219 -14.62 -19.87 -0.73
C VAL A 219 -15.18 -19.92 -2.18
N PHE A 220 -14.33 -19.97 -3.21
CA PHE A 220 -14.80 -20.09 -4.61
C PHE A 220 -15.13 -21.53 -5.03
N ASP A 221 -14.56 -22.54 -4.37
CA ASP A 221 -14.84 -23.95 -4.66
C ASP A 221 -15.98 -24.54 -3.79
N GLY A 222 -16.33 -23.88 -2.68
CA GLY A 222 -17.33 -24.35 -1.72
C GLY A 222 -18.69 -23.66 -1.84
N GLY A 223 -19.70 -24.38 -2.34
CA GLY A 223 -21.08 -23.92 -2.33
C GLY A 223 -21.60 -23.54 -0.93
N GLY A 224 -21.70 -22.23 -0.67
CA GLY A 224 -22.81 -21.57 0.03
C GLY A 224 -23.11 -21.83 1.51
N GLN A 225 -22.43 -22.74 2.24
CA GLN A 225 -22.87 -23.11 3.60
C GLN A 225 -21.82 -23.11 4.72
N SER A 226 -20.53 -22.90 4.42
CA SER A 226 -19.43 -22.77 5.42
C SER A 226 -19.05 -21.31 5.76
N TYR A 227 -19.88 -20.36 5.33
CA TYR A 227 -19.51 -18.93 5.27
C TYR A 227 -19.37 -18.24 6.65
N HIS A 228 -20.00 -18.75 7.71
CA HIS A 228 -20.05 -18.06 9.01
C HIS A 228 -18.88 -18.41 9.95
N ASP A 229 -18.33 -19.62 9.88
CA ASP A 229 -17.21 -20.03 10.72
C ASP A 229 -15.86 -19.53 10.16
N GLU A 230 -15.73 -19.46 8.83
CA GLU A 230 -14.54 -18.94 8.12
C GLU A 230 -14.39 -17.41 8.29
N ILE A 231 -15.50 -16.65 8.30
CA ILE A 231 -15.51 -15.21 8.63
C ILE A 231 -14.99 -14.95 10.06
N ARG A 232 -15.24 -15.87 10.99
CA ARG A 232 -14.77 -15.76 12.38
C ARG A 232 -13.26 -15.97 12.46
N GLU A 233 -12.71 -16.95 11.75
CA GLU A 233 -11.27 -17.22 11.70
C GLU A 233 -10.48 -16.10 11.02
N MET A 234 -10.96 -15.57 9.88
CA MET A 234 -10.28 -14.47 9.17
C MET A 234 -10.30 -13.17 10.01
N THR A 235 -11.38 -12.92 10.75
CA THR A 235 -11.49 -11.79 11.69
C THR A 235 -10.59 -11.96 12.91
N GLU A 236 -10.42 -13.20 13.42
CA GLU A 236 -9.52 -13.52 14.53
C GLU A 236 -8.04 -13.48 14.13
N MET A 237 -7.71 -13.94 12.93
CA MET A 237 -6.37 -13.85 12.36
C MET A 237 -5.96 -12.38 12.18
N MET A 238 -6.83 -11.55 11.60
CA MET A 238 -6.54 -10.11 11.45
C MET A 238 -6.51 -9.34 12.79
N ARG A 239 -7.23 -9.79 13.84
CA ARG A 239 -7.11 -9.22 15.20
C ARG A 239 -5.79 -9.56 15.88
N ARG A 240 -5.14 -10.66 15.52
CA ARG A 240 -3.82 -11.04 16.07
C ARG A 240 -2.67 -10.19 15.52
N PHE A 241 -2.90 -9.44 14.44
CA PHE A 241 -1.86 -8.66 13.74
C PHE A 241 -2.16 -7.15 13.61
N GLY A 242 -3.25 -6.67 14.21
CA GLY A 242 -3.41 -5.23 14.52
C GLY A 242 -2.67 -4.88 15.82
N PRO A 243 -2.29 -3.61 16.04
CA PRO A 243 -1.51 -3.19 17.21
C PRO A 243 -2.13 -3.58 18.55
#